data_AF-A0A242PEY4-F1
#
_entry.id   AF-A0A242PEY4-F1
#
_cell.length_a   1.000
_cell.length_b   1.000
_cell.length_c   1.000
_cell.angle_alpha   90.00
_cell.angle_beta   90.00
_cell.angle_gamma   90.00
#
_symmetry.space_group_name_H-M   'P 1'
#
loop_
_entity.id
_entity.type
_entity.pdbx_description
1 polymer ?
#
loop_
_entity_poly.entity_id
_entity_poly.type
_entity_poly.pdbx_seq_one_letter_code
_entity_poly.pdbx_strand_id
1 'polypeptide(L)' 'MLSHLQSGKSINPMQALNLYGCFRLGARIYDLKKAGFEIDSRLVHKNGVQYAEYSIRGE' A
#
# COMPACT_ATOMS: atom_id res chain seq x y z
N MET A 1 5.67 6.63 -3.72
CA MET A 1 5.01 5.45 -3.11
C MET A 1 5.98 4.42 -2.54
N LEU A 2 6.93 3.85 -3.30
CA LEU A 2 7.89 2.87 -2.73
C LEU A 2 8.67 3.44 -1.53
N SER A 3 9.20 4.67 -1.66
CA SER A 3 9.89 5.37 -0.56
C SER A 3 9.01 5.60 0.68
N HIS A 4 7.68 5.69 0.49
CA HIS A 4 6.73 5.81 1.59
C HIS A 4 6.62 4.51 2.37
N LEU A 5 6.50 3.40 1.65
CA LEU A 5 6.50 2.06 2.24
C LEU A 5 7.83 1.77 2.94
N GLN A 6 8.95 2.13 2.32
CA GLN A 6 10.30 1.96 2.89
C GLN A 6 10.55 2.83 4.13
N SER A 7 9.82 3.93 4.30
CA SER A 7 9.87 4.74 5.53
C SER A 7 9.14 4.10 6.73
N GLY A 8 8.66 2.86 6.58
CA GLY A 8 7.89 2.15 7.60
C GLY A 8 6.42 2.58 7.69
N LYS A 9 5.95 3.42 6.76
CA LYS A 9 4.55 3.89 6.74
C LYS A 9 3.70 2.98 5.87
N SER A 10 2.47 2.71 6.33
CA SER A 10 1.46 2.07 5.50
C SER A 10 0.90 3.05 4.46
N ILE A 11 0.27 2.50 3.42
CA ILE A 11 -0.46 3.26 2.42
C ILE A 11 -1.79 2.58 2.09
N ASN A 12 -2.85 3.39 2.05
CA ASN A 12 -4.19 2.99 1.60
C ASN A 12 -4.52 3.60 0.21
N PRO A 13 -5.62 3.15 -0.45
CA PRO A 13 -5.97 3.63 -1.79
C PRO A 13 -6.19 5.14 -1.86
N MET A 14 -6.78 5.74 -0.81
CA MET A 14 -7.03 7.18 -0.74
C MET A 14 -5.73 7.98 -0.59
N GLN A 15 -4.78 7.51 0.22
CA GLN A 15 -3.46 8.10 0.35
C GLN A 15 -2.66 7.96 -0.94
N ALA A 16 -2.76 6.81 -1.61
CA ALA A 16 -2.10 6.59 -2.90
C ALA A 16 -2.61 7.56 -3.98
N LEU A 17 -3.92 7.80 -3.98
CA LEU A 17 -4.55 8.78 -4.86
C LEU A 17 -4.11 10.21 -4.50
N ASN A 18 -4.27 10.64 -3.24
CA ASN A 18 -4.02 12.02 -2.83
C ASN A 18 -2.55 12.43 -2.86
N LEU A 19 -1.63 11.54 -2.47
CA LEU A 19 -0.20 11.85 -2.36
C LEU A 19 0.57 11.59 -3.66
N TYR A 20 0.13 10.63 -4.47
CA TYR A 20 0.90 10.15 -5.63
C TYR A 20 0.09 10.12 -6.93
N GLY A 21 -1.19 10.52 -6.93
CA GLY A 21 -2.06 10.42 -8.10
C GLY A 21 -2.28 8.98 -8.57
N CYS A 22 -2.07 7.97 -7.70
CA CYS A 22 -2.06 6.57 -8.09
C CYS A 22 -3.42 5.91 -7.87
N PHE A 23 -4.17 5.76 -8.96
CA PHE A 23 -5.47 5.09 -8.96
C PHE A 23 -5.37 3.55 -8.86
N ARG A 24 -4.25 2.98 -9.32
CA ARG A 24 -4.03 1.51 -9.39
C ARG A 24 -3.08 1.02 -8.30
N LEU A 25 -3.36 1.37 -7.05
CA LEU A 25 -2.54 0.98 -5.91
C LEU A 25 -2.24 -0.52 -5.89
N GLY A 26 -3.26 -1.37 -6.05
CA GLY A 26 -3.10 -2.83 -6.01
C GLY A 26 -2.15 -3.38 -7.09
N ALA A 27 -2.22 -2.84 -8.32
CA ALA A 27 -1.30 -3.23 -9.39
C ALA A 27 0.14 -2.83 -9.04
N ARG A 28 0.33 -1.63 -8.46
CA ARG A 28 1.66 -1.19 -8.06
C ARG A 28 2.25 -2.03 -6.94
N ILE A 29 1.43 -2.43 -5.97
CA ILE A 29 1.86 -3.37 -4.92
C ILE A 29 2.22 -4.73 -5.53
N TYR A 30 1.43 -5.22 -6.49
CA TYR A 30 1.72 -6.48 -7.18
C TYR A 30 3.08 -6.46 -7.89
N ASP A 31 3.41 -5.37 -8.60
CA ASP A 31 4.73 -5.19 -9.23
C ASP A 31 5.86 -5.21 -8.20
N LEU A 32 5.66 -4.56 -7.04
CA LEU A 32 6.65 -4.54 -5.96
C LEU A 32 6.85 -5.93 -5.34
N LYS A 33 5.77 -6.67 -5.09
CA LYS A 33 5.87 -8.07 -4.64
C LYS A 33 6.63 -8.93 -5.64
N LYS A 34 6.38 -8.75 -6.95
CA LYS A 34 7.14 -9.41 -8.01
C LYS A 34 8.61 -9.01 -8.08
N ALA A 35 8.91 -7.76 -7.76
CA ALA A 35 10.29 -7.26 -7.68
C ALA A 35 11.05 -7.76 -6.43
N GLY A 36 10.42 -8.56 -5.57
CA GLY A 36 11.04 -9.16 -4.38
C GLY A 36 10.83 -8.38 -3.09
N PHE A 37 9.99 -7.34 -3.08
CA PHE A 37 9.66 -6.63 -1.84
C PHE A 37 8.64 -7.42 -1.02
N GLU A 38 8.97 -7.69 0.25
CA GLU A 38 8.03 -8.26 1.20
C GLU A 38 7.04 -7.19 1.65
N ILE A 39 5.82 -7.28 1.14
CA ILE A 39 4.75 -6.32 1.44
C ILE A 39 3.60 -7.05 2.11
N ASP A 40 3.29 -6.62 3.33
CA ASP A 40 2.12 -7.06 4.06
C ASP A 40 0.85 -6.36 3.55
N SER A 41 -0.30 -7.00 3.71
CA SER A 41 -1.57 -6.52 3.20
C SER A 41 -2.64 -6.76 4.25
N ARG A 42 -3.13 -5.67 4.86
CA ARG A 42 -4.16 -5.72 5.89
C ARG A 42 -5.47 -5.17 5.34
N LEU A 43 -6.55 -5.91 5.51
CA LEU A 43 -7.89 -5.39 5.28
C LEU A 43 -8.33 -4.56 6.50
N VAL A 44 -8.74 -3.33 6.23
CA VAL A 44 -9.22 -2.37 7.22
C VAL A 44 -10.66 -2.03 6.88
N HIS A 45 -11.54 -2.17 7.87
CA HIS A 45 -12.92 -1.74 7.78
C HIS A 45 -13.07 -0.45 8.59
N LYS A 46 -13.38 0.66 7.93
CA LYS A 46 -13.54 1.97 8.57
C LYS A 46 -14.64 2.76 7.87
N ASN A 47 -15.49 3.43 8.66
CA ASN A 47 -16.61 4.24 8.16
C ASN A 47 -17.55 3.48 7.21
N GLY A 48 -17.82 2.19 7.50
CA GLY A 48 -18.67 1.34 6.67
C GLY A 48 -18.07 0.90 5.34
N VAL A 49 -16.79 1.24 5.08
CA VAL A 49 -16.07 0.86 3.86
C VAL A 49 -14.89 -0.04 4.24
N GLN A 50 -14.65 -1.05 3.42
CA GLN A 50 -13.49 -1.92 3.53
C GLN A 50 -12.46 -1.57 2.47
N TYR A 51 -11.20 -1.40 2.87
CA TYR A 51 -10.07 -1.17 1.98
C TYR A 51 -8.82 -1.93 2.45
N ALA A 52 -7.87 -2.13 1.54
CA ALA A 52 -6.59 -2.74 1.86
C ALA A 52 -5.55 -1.67 2.17
N GLU A 53 -4.84 -1.83 3.29
CA GLU A 53 -3.61 -1.12 3.61
C GLU A 53 -2.41 -2.01 3.36
N TYR A 54 -1.33 -1.39 2.86
CA TYR A 54 -0.10 -2.09 2.54
C TYR A 54 1.07 -1.45 3.28
N SER A 55 1.98 -2.26 3.79
CA SER A 55 3.21 -1.85 4.46
C SER A 55 4.36 -2.78 4.05
N ILE A 56 5.59 -2.29 4.02
CA ILE A 56 6.75 -3.18 3.92
C ILE A 56 6.82 -4.00 5.21
N ARG A 57 7.00 -5.31 5.05
CA ARG A 57 7.33 -6.20 6.15
C ARG A 57 8.82 -6.00 6.41
N GLY A 58 9.14 -5.20 7.43
CA GLY A 58 10.51 -5.10 7.93
C GLY A 58 10.85 -6.34 8.75
N GLU A 59 12.11 -6.79 8.64
CA GLU A 59 12.74 -7.80 9.51
C GLU A 59 12.62 -7.44 11.00
#